data_AF-A0A7V6Z1X0-F1
#
_entry.id   AF-A0A7V6Z1X0-F1
#
_cell.length_a   1.000
_cell.length_b   1.000
_cell.length_c   1.000
_cell.angle_alpha   90.00
_cell.angle_beta   90.00
_cell.angle_gamma   90.00
#
_symmetry.space_group_name_H-M   'P 1'
#
loop_
_entity.id
_entity.type
_entity.pdbx_description
1 polymer ?
#
loop_
_entity_poly.entity_id
_entity_poly.type
_entity_poly.pdbx_seq_one_letter_code
_entity_poly.pdbx_strand_id
1 'polypeptide(L)'
;MAPHRRGIVFVALAMMSYAGAVAFGQAPELILHPAASQIPDRVVMSIRPHSTNWVLLEASSDLKDWQPVVNFMTTLTSGPFIDVPPSPSPVRFYRARAPGVSAATALSAWQAVRPAHYQYRFHFVKGQTSINVWEGTVTISNGVKTVSNVIVNENPTTTFNPADFLTPEEVFGFIATVEAQGARLAHVAYDPQWHFPSSVLTLLDQAPSFADYRMAGFVELSGAAVSTNGEPGAPANGSLPGGPRAFRSQWSRTIAALNTGARGK
;
A
#
# COMPACT_ATOMS: atom_id res chain seq x y z
N MET A 1 -5.61 36.70 -20.98
CA MET A 1 -6.16 35.99 -19.81
C MET A 1 -5.06 35.14 -19.21
N ALA A 2 -4.58 35.51 -18.01
CA ALA A 2 -3.60 34.69 -17.29
C ALA A 2 -4.32 33.46 -16.70
N PRO A 3 -3.74 32.25 -16.77
CA PRO A 3 -4.35 31.08 -16.16
C PRO A 3 -4.29 31.26 -14.64
N HIS A 4 -5.45 31.32 -14.00
CA HIS A 4 -5.56 31.25 -12.55
C HIS A 4 -4.90 29.96 -12.05
N ARG A 5 -3.75 30.09 -11.37
CA ARG A 5 -3.21 29.02 -10.53
C ARG A 5 -4.28 28.70 -9.49
N ARG A 6 -4.97 27.57 -9.67
CA ARG A 6 -5.80 26.96 -8.64
C ARG A 6 -4.87 26.53 -7.51
N GLY A 7 -4.59 27.44 -6.58
CA GLY A 7 -3.87 27.12 -5.36
C GLY A 7 -4.74 26.20 -4.53
N ILE A 8 -4.28 24.98 -4.31
CA ILE A 8 -4.92 24.08 -3.36
C ILE A 8 -4.64 24.64 -1.96
N VAL A 9 -5.67 25.14 -1.29
CA VAL A 9 -5.58 25.61 0.10
C VAL A 9 -5.74 24.39 1.00
N PHE A 10 -4.64 23.92 1.57
CA PHE A 10 -4.63 22.82 2.53
C PHE A 10 -4.71 23.36 3.96
N VAL A 11 -5.78 23.01 4.67
CA VAL A 11 -5.93 23.26 6.11
C VAL A 11 -5.90 21.93 6.83
N ALA A 12 -4.82 21.68 7.58
CA ALA A 12 -4.71 20.51 8.44
C ALA A 12 -5.17 20.88 9.85
N LEU A 13 -6.36 20.43 10.24
CA LEU A 13 -6.84 20.53 11.60
C LEU A 13 -6.63 19.17 12.27
N ALA A 14 -5.56 19.01 13.05
CA ALA A 14 -5.37 17.84 13.88
C ALA A 14 -6.25 17.97 15.14
N MET A 15 -7.47 17.42 15.08
CA MET A 15 -8.32 17.34 16.27
C MET A 15 -7.98 16.07 17.05
N MET A 16 -7.20 16.24 18.11
CA MET A 16 -7.07 15.20 19.14
C MET A 16 -8.19 15.38 20.16
N SER A 17 -9.14 14.45 20.18
CA SER A 17 -10.06 14.38 21.32
C SER A 17 -9.27 13.95 22.57
N TYR A 18 -9.65 14.45 23.75
CA TYR A 18 -8.99 14.13 25.03
C TYR A 18 -8.98 12.62 25.34
N ALA A 19 -9.91 11.85 24.76
CA ALA A 19 -9.94 10.39 24.82
C ALA A 19 -8.77 9.71 24.07
N GLY A 20 -8.14 10.40 23.11
CA GLY A 20 -7.01 9.89 22.33
C GLY A 20 -5.73 9.70 23.15
N ALA A 21 -5.45 10.57 24.14
CA ALA A 21 -4.22 10.45 24.93
C ALA A 21 -4.15 9.13 25.73
N VAL A 22 -5.31 8.63 26.21
CA VAL A 22 -5.41 7.36 26.94
C VAL A 22 -5.21 6.16 26.01
N ALA A 23 -5.65 6.26 24.76
CA ALA A 23 -5.52 5.18 23.78
C ALA A 23 -4.11 5.02 23.21
N PHE A 24 -3.33 6.11 23.12
CA PHE A 24 -2.00 6.11 22.51
C PHE A 24 -0.84 6.21 23.52
N GLY A 25 -1.09 6.60 24.77
CA GLY A 25 -0.03 6.92 25.75
C GLY A 25 0.73 8.21 25.44
N GLN A 26 0.98 8.50 24.16
CA GLN A 26 1.51 9.74 23.61
C GLN A 26 0.73 10.11 22.34
N ALA A 27 0.55 11.41 22.10
CA ALA A 27 -0.11 11.89 20.89
C ALA A 27 0.60 11.41 19.60
N PRO A 28 -0.12 10.85 18.60
CA PRO A 28 0.46 10.59 17.30
C PRO A 28 0.95 11.88 16.65
N GLU A 29 2.18 11.87 16.14
CA GLU A 29 2.73 12.96 15.34
C GLU A 29 2.35 12.76 13.87
N LEU A 30 1.71 13.78 13.28
CA LEU A 30 1.41 13.84 11.86
C LEU A 30 2.09 15.07 11.26
N ILE A 31 3.10 14.84 10.44
CA ILE A 31 3.89 15.90 9.80
C ILE A 31 3.50 15.92 8.32
N LEU A 32 2.81 16.96 7.89
CA LEU A 32 2.57 17.17 6.45
C LEU A 32 3.81 17.80 5.83
N HIS A 33 4.29 17.20 4.75
CA HIS A 33 5.36 17.78 3.97
C HIS A 33 4.74 18.70 2.92
N PRO A 34 5.23 19.93 2.76
CA PRO A 34 4.80 20.76 1.65
C PRO A 34 5.06 19.97 0.37
N ALA A 35 4.00 19.77 -0.43
CA ALA A 35 4.15 19.15 -1.74
C ALA A 35 5.12 20.02 -2.53
N ALA A 36 6.38 19.60 -2.62
CA ALA A 36 7.40 20.31 -3.37
C ALA A 36 7.05 20.19 -4.86
N SER A 37 6.11 21.01 -5.34
CA SER A 37 5.65 21.29 -6.72
C SER A 37 5.53 20.17 -7.76
N GLN A 38 5.87 18.91 -7.44
CA GLN A 38 6.23 17.90 -8.43
C GLN A 38 5.19 16.80 -8.58
N ILE A 39 4.23 16.68 -7.66
CA ILE A 39 3.13 15.73 -7.83
C ILE A 39 1.80 16.40 -7.51
N PRO A 40 1.08 16.92 -8.53
CA PRO A 40 -0.29 17.38 -8.33
C PRO A 40 -1.14 16.23 -7.76
N ASP A 41 -2.11 16.58 -6.93
CA ASP A 41 -3.11 15.67 -6.36
C ASP A 41 -2.54 14.61 -5.40
N ARG A 42 -1.44 14.90 -4.68
CA ARG A 42 -0.92 14.00 -3.64
C ARG A 42 -0.59 14.72 -2.35
N VAL A 43 -0.81 14.03 -1.24
CA VAL A 43 -0.41 14.50 0.09
C VAL A 43 0.73 13.64 0.59
N VAL A 44 1.87 14.27 0.83
CA VAL A 44 3.04 13.62 1.41
C VAL A 44 3.07 13.93 2.91
N MET A 45 3.14 12.90 3.73
CA MET A 45 3.16 13.06 5.18
C MET A 45 4.11 12.08 5.84
N SER A 46 4.54 12.38 7.06
CA SER A 46 5.18 11.43 7.97
C SER A 46 4.30 11.23 9.17
N ILE A 47 4.15 9.98 9.61
CA ILE A 47 3.30 9.62 10.74
C ILE A 47 4.12 8.85 11.77
N ARG A 48 3.93 9.19 13.05
CA ARG A 48 4.49 8.44 14.20
C ARG A 48 3.40 8.25 15.26
N PRO A 49 2.79 7.06 15.37
CA PRO A 49 1.75 6.77 16.34
C PRO A 49 2.25 6.63 17.77
N HIS A 50 3.56 6.38 17.98
CA HIS A 50 4.10 5.98 19.27
C HIS A 50 3.43 4.72 19.83
N SER A 51 3.14 3.74 18.97
CA SER A 51 2.34 2.56 19.31
C SER A 51 2.94 1.29 18.71
N THR A 52 2.97 0.23 19.52
CA THR A 52 3.22 -1.16 19.09
C THR A 52 1.98 -1.83 18.55
N ASN A 53 0.80 -1.22 18.71
CA ASN A 53 -0.45 -1.68 18.13
C ASN A 53 -0.77 -0.89 16.85
N TRP A 54 -1.57 -1.49 15.97
CA TRP A 54 -2.07 -0.82 14.77
C TRP A 54 -2.89 0.44 15.10
N VAL A 55 -2.65 1.48 14.31
CA VAL A 55 -3.40 2.73 14.29
C VAL A 55 -3.90 2.95 12.86
N LEU A 56 -5.17 3.31 12.69
CA LEU A 56 -5.74 3.61 11.39
C LEU A 56 -5.66 5.11 11.10
N LEU A 57 -5.16 5.46 9.93
CA LEU A 57 -5.30 6.80 9.36
C LEU A 57 -6.60 6.83 8.57
N GLU A 58 -7.44 7.81 8.88
CA GLU A 58 -8.64 8.10 8.12
C GLU A 58 -8.53 9.48 7.48
N ALA A 59 -9.09 9.61 6.28
CA ALA A 59 -9.19 10.89 5.59
C ALA A 59 -10.64 11.24 5.27
N SER A 60 -10.91 12.54 5.21
CA SER A 60 -12.22 13.08 4.87
C SER A 60 -12.07 14.31 3.98
N SER A 61 -13.04 14.55 3.10
CA SER A 61 -13.16 15.79 2.33
C SER A 61 -14.11 16.82 2.97
N ASP A 62 -14.90 16.41 3.98
CA ASP A 62 -16.00 17.21 4.51
C ASP A 62 -16.14 17.16 6.04
N LEU A 63 -15.21 16.47 6.73
CA LEU A 63 -15.20 16.18 8.17
C LEU A 63 -16.35 15.29 8.66
N LYS A 64 -17.21 14.79 7.76
CA LYS A 64 -18.36 13.92 8.09
C LYS A 64 -18.07 12.49 7.68
N ASP A 65 -17.66 12.30 6.43
CA ASP A 65 -17.38 11.00 5.85
C ASP A 65 -15.89 10.70 5.95
N TRP A 66 -15.55 9.74 6.82
CA TRP A 66 -14.17 9.33 7.08
C TRP A 66 -13.90 7.98 6.43
N GLN A 67 -12.91 7.94 5.55
CA GLN A 67 -12.52 6.75 4.81
C GLN A 67 -11.16 6.23 5.31
N PRO A 68 -10.99 4.90 5.45
CA PRO A 68 -9.71 4.32 5.81
C PRO A 68 -8.69 4.58 4.71
N VAL A 69 -7.46 4.93 5.12
CA VAL A 69 -6.36 5.21 4.19
C VAL A 69 -5.23 4.20 4.37
N VAL A 70 -4.73 4.05 5.60
CA VAL A 70 -3.60 3.16 5.90
C VAL A 70 -3.59 2.80 7.38
N ASN A 71 -3.24 1.55 7.69
CA ASN A 71 -2.92 1.10 9.04
C ASN A 71 -1.43 1.23 9.25
N PHE A 72 -1.03 1.81 10.38
CA PHE A 72 0.36 2.06 10.69
C PHE A 72 0.70 1.61 12.11
N MET A 73 1.91 1.08 12.26
CA MET A 73 2.48 0.64 13.53
C MET A 73 3.94 1.10 13.55
N THR A 74 4.30 1.91 14.54
CA THR A 74 5.66 2.45 14.66
C THR A 74 5.93 2.84 16.11
N THR A 75 7.08 2.39 16.61
CA THR A 75 7.50 2.61 17.99
C THR A 75 8.43 3.81 18.13
N LEU A 76 9.34 4.00 17.17
CA LEU A 76 10.46 4.95 17.30
C LEU A 76 10.72 5.79 16.05
N THR A 77 10.22 5.38 14.88
CA THR A 77 10.52 6.03 13.61
C THR A 77 9.26 6.50 12.90
N SER A 78 9.28 7.71 12.36
CA SER A 78 8.25 8.17 11.43
C SER A 78 8.60 7.71 10.02
N GLY A 79 7.64 7.16 9.27
CA GLY A 79 7.83 6.80 7.87
C GLY A 79 7.10 7.74 6.92
N PRO A 80 7.63 7.97 5.70
CA PRO A 80 6.90 8.70 4.69
C PRO A 80 5.68 7.88 4.23
N PHE A 81 4.56 8.56 4.12
CA PHE A 81 3.32 8.05 3.54
C PHE A 81 2.86 9.02 2.45
N ILE A 82 2.35 8.48 1.36
CA ILE A 82 1.78 9.27 0.27
C ILE A 82 0.34 8.83 0.07
N ASP A 83 -0.56 9.79 0.29
CA ASP A 83 -1.97 9.62 0.01
C ASP A 83 -2.29 10.08 -1.41
N VAL A 84 -3.13 9.30 -2.08
CA VAL A 84 -3.67 9.61 -3.41
C VAL A 84 -5.20 9.74 -3.26
N PRO A 85 -5.74 10.97 -3.23
CA PRO A 85 -7.16 11.19 -3.09
C PRO A 85 -7.96 10.52 -4.20
N PRO A 86 -9.11 9.90 -3.90
CA PRO A 86 -9.99 9.32 -4.92
C PRO A 86 -10.69 10.39 -5.77
N SER A 87 -10.72 11.64 -5.31
CA SER A 87 -11.30 12.79 -6.01
C SER A 87 -10.39 14.00 -5.84
N PRO A 88 -10.27 14.89 -6.84
CA PRO A 88 -9.48 16.12 -6.77
C PRO A 88 -10.16 17.18 -5.86
N SER A 89 -10.62 16.76 -4.68
CA SER A 89 -11.07 17.69 -3.64
C SER A 89 -9.89 18.58 -3.26
N PRO A 90 -10.06 19.91 -3.26
CA PRO A 90 -8.99 20.82 -2.87
C PRO A 90 -8.70 20.75 -1.37
N VAL A 91 -9.56 20.09 -0.58
CA VAL A 91 -9.39 19.98 0.86
C VAL A 91 -9.45 18.52 1.28
N ARG A 92 -8.53 18.14 2.15
CA ARG A 92 -8.42 16.81 2.72
C ARG A 92 -7.99 16.91 4.18
N PHE A 93 -8.80 16.34 5.05
CA PHE A 93 -8.60 16.30 6.49
C PHE A 93 -8.15 14.90 6.90
N TYR A 94 -7.38 14.82 7.98
CA TYR A 94 -6.81 13.57 8.47
C TYR A 94 -7.06 13.41 9.96
N ARG A 95 -7.31 12.17 10.39
CA ARG A 95 -7.30 11.81 11.81
C ARG A 95 -6.71 10.41 11.99
N ALA A 96 -6.10 10.19 13.14
CA ALA A 96 -5.67 8.88 13.58
C ALA A 96 -6.74 8.26 14.51
N ARG A 97 -7.03 6.98 14.33
CA ARG A 97 -7.97 6.21 15.15
C ARG A 97 -7.29 4.94 15.67
N ALA A 98 -7.46 4.68 16.97
CA ALA A 98 -7.10 3.40 17.59
C ALA A 98 -8.36 2.67 18.10
N PRO A 99 -8.38 1.33 18.06
CA PRO A 99 -7.40 0.48 17.38
C PRO A 99 -7.52 0.61 15.84
N GLY A 100 -6.42 0.34 15.15
CA GLY A 100 -6.43 0.06 13.72
C GLY A 100 -6.95 -1.35 13.43
N VAL A 101 -6.74 -1.83 12.20
CA VAL A 101 -7.15 -3.16 11.75
C VAL A 101 -5.99 -4.14 11.96
N SER A 102 -6.22 -5.20 12.73
CA SER A 102 -5.24 -6.29 12.92
C SER A 102 -5.16 -7.19 11.68
N ALA A 103 -4.07 -7.95 11.57
CA ALA A 103 -3.90 -8.93 10.50
C ALA A 103 -5.02 -9.98 10.49
N ALA A 104 -5.46 -10.43 11.68
CA ALA A 104 -6.50 -11.45 11.82
C ALA A 104 -7.88 -10.94 11.37
N THR A 105 -8.24 -9.71 11.75
CA THR A 105 -9.50 -9.09 11.31
C THR A 105 -9.52 -8.87 9.81
N ALA A 106 -8.42 -8.36 9.24
CA ALA A 106 -8.32 -8.13 7.80
C ALA A 106 -8.32 -9.43 6.98
N LEU A 107 -7.65 -10.48 7.46
CA LEU A 107 -7.70 -11.81 6.85
C LEU A 107 -9.13 -12.36 6.82
N SER A 108 -9.87 -12.22 7.91
CA SER A 108 -11.27 -12.67 7.99
C SER A 108 -12.15 -11.91 6.99
N ALA A 109 -11.95 -10.59 6.84
CA ALA A 109 -12.68 -9.77 5.86
C ALA A 109 -12.37 -10.20 4.42
N TRP A 110 -11.10 -10.44 4.09
CA TRP A 110 -10.70 -10.99 2.79
C TRP A 110 -11.33 -12.36 2.53
N GLN A 111 -11.25 -13.29 3.49
CA GLN A 111 -11.79 -14.64 3.34
C GLN A 111 -13.31 -14.66 3.10
N ALA A 112 -14.05 -13.67 3.63
CA ALA A 112 -15.48 -13.55 3.45
C ALA A 112 -15.89 -13.15 2.02
N VAL A 113 -15.01 -12.45 1.28
CA VAL A 113 -15.32 -11.92 -0.06
C VAL A 113 -14.44 -12.48 -1.17
N ARG A 114 -13.39 -13.26 -0.84
CA ARG A 114 -12.43 -13.73 -1.83
C ARG A 114 -13.08 -14.68 -2.85
N PRO A 115 -12.89 -14.44 -4.16
CA PRO A 115 -13.30 -15.39 -5.20
C PRO A 115 -12.38 -16.62 -5.24
N ALA A 116 -12.87 -17.73 -5.80
CA ALA A 116 -12.08 -18.96 -5.96
C ALA A 116 -11.07 -18.90 -7.12
N HIS A 117 -11.32 -18.01 -8.10
CA HIS A 117 -10.48 -17.81 -9.28
C HIS A 117 -10.26 -16.31 -9.52
N TYR A 118 -9.02 -15.84 -9.38
CA TYR A 118 -8.69 -14.43 -9.55
C TYR A 118 -7.24 -14.23 -9.99
N GLN A 119 -6.95 -13.02 -10.44
CA GLN A 119 -5.59 -12.60 -10.76
C GLN A 119 -5.32 -11.19 -10.25
N TYR A 120 -4.05 -10.87 -10.03
CA TYR A 120 -3.57 -9.55 -9.68
C TYR A 120 -2.11 -9.38 -10.10
N ARG A 121 -1.65 -8.14 -10.19
CA ARG A 121 -0.22 -7.82 -10.34
C ARG A 121 0.41 -7.69 -8.97
N PHE A 122 1.44 -8.47 -8.73
CA PHE A 122 2.28 -8.39 -7.55
C PHE A 122 3.56 -7.64 -7.87
N HIS A 123 3.92 -6.69 -7.03
CA HIS A 123 5.13 -5.89 -7.15
C HIS A 123 5.87 -5.91 -5.81
N PHE A 124 7.17 -6.14 -5.84
CA PHE A 124 7.98 -6.12 -4.63
C PHE A 124 9.41 -5.64 -4.86
N VAL A 125 10.02 -5.16 -3.78
CA VAL A 125 11.43 -4.76 -3.77
C VAL A 125 12.26 -5.76 -2.99
N LYS A 126 13.30 -6.31 -3.62
CA LYS A 126 14.28 -7.20 -2.98
C LYS A 126 15.59 -6.44 -2.80
N GLY A 127 16.04 -6.26 -1.57
CA GLY A 127 17.24 -5.49 -1.23
C GLY A 127 18.14 -6.23 -0.26
N GLN A 128 19.04 -7.08 -0.76
CA GLN A 128 20.13 -7.65 0.06
C GLN A 128 21.49 -7.05 -0.33
N THR A 129 21.75 -6.89 -1.63
CA THR A 129 23.01 -6.30 -2.15
C THR A 129 22.75 -5.29 -3.27
N SER A 130 21.74 -5.54 -4.10
CA SER A 130 21.18 -4.59 -5.07
C SER A 130 19.68 -4.44 -4.84
N ILE A 131 19.14 -3.24 -5.05
CA ILE A 131 17.71 -2.98 -5.03
C ILE A 131 17.16 -3.43 -6.37
N ASN A 132 16.47 -4.57 -6.39
CA ASN A 132 15.74 -5.04 -7.56
C ASN A 132 14.25 -4.85 -7.35
N VAL A 133 13.61 -4.29 -8.37
CA VAL A 133 12.15 -4.13 -8.41
C VAL A 133 11.58 -5.24 -9.27
N TRP A 134 10.82 -6.12 -8.65
CA TRP A 134 10.18 -7.27 -9.27
C TRP A 134 8.69 -7.01 -9.46
N GLU A 135 8.16 -7.51 -10.56
CA GLU A 135 6.75 -7.45 -10.86
C GLU A 135 6.32 -8.72 -11.59
N GLY A 136 5.10 -9.18 -11.38
CA GLY A 136 4.54 -10.34 -12.07
C GLY A 136 3.03 -10.41 -11.92
N THR A 137 2.39 -11.18 -12.79
CA THR A 137 0.97 -11.51 -12.67
C THR A 137 0.84 -12.80 -11.88
N VAL A 138 0.10 -12.75 -10.77
CA VAL A 138 -0.23 -13.92 -9.96
C VAL A 138 -1.68 -14.29 -10.24
N THR A 139 -1.90 -15.55 -10.61
CA THR A 139 -3.23 -16.10 -10.82
C THR A 139 -3.47 -17.23 -9.82
N ILE A 140 -4.58 -17.17 -9.11
CA ILE A 140 -5.02 -18.20 -8.17
C ILE A 140 -6.23 -18.88 -8.78
N SER A 141 -6.15 -20.18 -9.02
CA SER A 141 -7.28 -20.99 -9.51
C SER A 141 -7.45 -22.21 -8.62
N ASN A 142 -8.59 -22.31 -7.93
CA ASN A 142 -8.87 -23.40 -6.98
C ASN A 142 -7.75 -23.60 -5.94
N GLY A 143 -7.19 -22.50 -5.42
CA GLY A 143 -6.10 -22.51 -4.46
C GLY A 143 -4.71 -22.79 -5.05
N VAL A 144 -4.60 -23.03 -6.35
CA VAL A 144 -3.30 -23.21 -7.03
C VAL A 144 -2.79 -21.86 -7.52
N LYS A 145 -1.58 -21.50 -7.08
CA LYS A 145 -0.86 -20.29 -7.50
C LYS A 145 -0.04 -20.53 -8.77
N THR A 146 -0.21 -19.68 -9.79
CA THR A 146 0.68 -19.58 -10.94
C THR A 146 1.20 -18.15 -11.08
N VAL A 147 2.40 -18.00 -11.64
CA VAL A 147 3.08 -16.71 -11.83
C VAL A 147 3.50 -16.58 -13.28
N SER A 148 3.17 -15.46 -13.91
CA SER A 148 3.48 -15.16 -15.31
C SER A 148 3.88 -13.70 -15.51
N ASN A 149 4.33 -13.36 -16.72
CA ASN A 149 4.68 -11.99 -17.11
C ASN A 149 5.65 -11.30 -16.13
N VAL A 150 6.67 -12.05 -15.69
CA VAL A 150 7.61 -11.55 -14.68
C VAL A 150 8.58 -10.55 -15.31
N ILE A 151 8.75 -9.43 -14.63
CA ILE A 151 9.63 -8.32 -15.00
C ILE A 151 10.54 -8.01 -13.82
N VAL A 152 11.83 -7.80 -14.10
CA VAL A 152 12.81 -7.29 -13.14
C VAL A 152 13.43 -6.02 -13.68
N ASN A 153 13.36 -4.93 -12.92
CA ASN A 153 13.88 -3.62 -13.32
C ASN A 153 13.45 -3.23 -14.74
N GLU A 154 12.15 -3.41 -15.04
CA GLU A 154 11.52 -3.13 -16.34
C GLU A 154 11.88 -4.07 -17.49
N ASN A 155 12.69 -5.11 -17.25
CA ASN A 155 13.05 -6.13 -18.24
C ASN A 155 12.30 -7.43 -17.99
N PRO A 156 11.58 -7.99 -18.99
CA PRO A 156 10.97 -9.32 -18.88
C PRO A 156 12.01 -10.39 -18.56
N THR A 157 11.64 -11.36 -17.72
CA THR A 157 12.49 -12.51 -17.37
C THR A 157 11.66 -13.77 -17.18
N THR A 158 12.23 -14.92 -17.55
CA THR A 158 11.69 -16.26 -17.23
C THR A 158 12.40 -16.90 -16.03
N THR A 159 13.51 -16.31 -15.57
CA THR A 159 14.27 -16.77 -14.42
C THR A 159 13.83 -16.00 -13.18
N PHE A 160 13.03 -16.65 -12.33
CA PHE A 160 12.55 -16.10 -11.07
C PHE A 160 12.21 -17.22 -10.09
N ASN A 161 12.07 -16.88 -8.79
CA ASN A 161 11.57 -17.79 -7.77
C ASN A 161 10.05 -17.58 -7.59
N PRO A 162 9.18 -18.53 -7.91
CA PRO A 162 7.73 -18.38 -7.71
C PRO A 162 7.32 -18.13 -6.26
N ALA A 163 8.12 -18.57 -5.28
CA ALA A 163 7.84 -18.34 -3.86
C ALA A 163 8.01 -16.86 -3.45
N ASP A 164 8.75 -16.05 -4.22
CA ASP A 164 8.90 -14.62 -3.95
C ASP A 164 7.62 -13.83 -4.30
N PHE A 165 6.68 -14.44 -5.04
CA PHE A 165 5.40 -13.85 -5.43
C PHE A 165 4.30 -14.34 -4.49
N LEU A 166 3.95 -13.47 -3.53
CA LEU A 166 3.06 -13.83 -2.42
C LEU A 166 1.58 -13.72 -2.78
N THR A 167 0.80 -14.67 -2.27
CA THR A 167 -0.67 -14.63 -2.17
C THR A 167 -1.13 -13.60 -1.13
N PRO A 168 -2.38 -13.10 -1.21
CA PRO A 168 -2.97 -12.30 -0.13
C PRO A 168 -2.81 -12.96 1.25
N GLU A 169 -3.06 -14.26 1.35
CA GLU A 169 -2.95 -15.05 2.58
C GLU A 169 -1.52 -15.09 3.13
N GLU A 170 -0.53 -15.31 2.26
CA GLU A 170 0.90 -15.26 2.64
C GLU A 170 1.28 -13.86 3.14
N VAL A 171 0.76 -12.79 2.52
CA VAL A 171 0.99 -11.42 3.00
C VAL A 171 0.29 -11.13 4.33
N PHE A 172 -0.92 -11.66 4.56
CA PHE A 172 -1.53 -11.59 5.89
C PHE A 172 -0.70 -12.31 6.96
N GLY A 173 -0.15 -13.49 6.65
CA GLY A 173 0.77 -14.20 7.54
C GLY A 173 2.04 -13.40 7.85
N PHE A 174 2.58 -12.70 6.86
CA PHE A 174 3.68 -11.76 7.06
C PHE A 174 3.28 -10.59 7.98
N ILE A 175 2.14 -9.93 7.73
CA ILE A 175 1.65 -8.82 8.57
C ILE A 175 1.42 -9.29 10.01
N ALA A 176 0.88 -10.49 10.22
CA ALA A 176 0.69 -11.06 11.56
C ALA A 176 2.03 -11.29 12.29
N THR A 177 3.07 -11.71 11.57
CA THR A 177 4.43 -11.84 12.10
C THR A 177 4.97 -10.47 12.55
N VAL A 178 4.78 -9.45 11.70
CA VAL A 178 5.19 -8.07 11.96
C VAL A 178 4.45 -7.50 13.17
N GLU A 179 3.15 -7.75 13.30
CA GLU A 179 2.33 -7.37 14.45
C GLU A 179 2.81 -8.03 15.76
N ALA A 180 3.11 -9.33 15.72
CA ALA A 180 3.57 -10.06 16.90
C ALA A 180 4.99 -9.69 17.35
N GLN A 181 5.90 -9.39 16.41
CA GLN A 181 7.29 -9.05 16.71
C GLN A 181 7.48 -7.54 16.98
N GLY A 182 6.54 -6.72 16.52
CA GLY A 182 6.70 -5.29 16.42
C GLY A 182 7.54 -4.88 15.20
N ALA A 183 7.41 -3.61 14.83
CA ALA A 183 8.20 -3.01 13.75
C ALA A 183 8.69 -1.62 14.16
N ARG A 184 9.83 -1.23 13.59
CA ARG A 184 10.25 0.18 13.62
C ARG A 184 9.25 1.03 12.84
N LEU A 185 8.81 0.50 11.71
CA LEU A 185 7.82 1.06 10.81
C LEU A 185 7.04 -0.06 10.14
N ALA A 186 5.72 0.00 10.15
CA ALA A 186 4.88 -0.81 9.28
C ALA A 186 3.71 0.04 8.77
N HIS A 187 3.45 -0.01 7.46
CA HIS A 187 2.30 0.56 6.79
C HIS A 187 1.57 -0.54 6.03
N VAL A 188 0.25 -0.63 6.20
CA VAL A 188 -0.59 -1.56 5.47
C VAL A 188 -1.84 -0.84 4.98
N ALA A 189 -1.99 -0.72 3.66
CA ALA A 189 -3.23 -0.32 3.03
C ALA A 189 -3.98 -1.57 2.56
N TYR A 190 -5.30 -1.57 2.75
CA TYR A 190 -6.18 -2.64 2.28
C TYR A 190 -7.01 -2.14 1.11
N ASP A 191 -7.30 -3.02 0.16
CA ASP A 191 -8.26 -2.73 -0.90
C ASP A 191 -9.66 -2.52 -0.29
N PRO A 192 -10.39 -1.46 -0.65
CA PRO A 192 -11.68 -1.16 -0.03
C PRO A 192 -12.79 -2.13 -0.43
N GLN A 193 -12.69 -2.76 -1.61
CA GLN A 193 -13.71 -3.68 -2.12
C GLN A 193 -13.41 -5.12 -1.70
N TRP A 194 -12.16 -5.53 -1.84
CA TRP A 194 -11.77 -6.92 -1.65
C TRP A 194 -11.06 -7.16 -0.31
N HIS A 195 -10.62 -6.13 0.41
CA HIS A 195 -9.96 -6.25 1.71
C HIS A 195 -8.58 -6.94 1.73
N PHE A 196 -8.00 -7.31 0.58
CA PHE A 196 -6.61 -7.81 0.55
C PHE A 196 -5.59 -6.68 0.81
N PRO A 197 -4.35 -6.98 1.23
CA PRO A 197 -3.31 -5.97 1.44
C PRO A 197 -2.81 -5.41 0.09
N SER A 198 -3.26 -4.21 -0.27
CA SER A 198 -2.90 -3.57 -1.54
C SER A 198 -1.51 -2.95 -1.52
N SER A 199 -1.04 -2.54 -0.33
CA SER A 199 0.31 -2.03 -0.13
C SER A 199 0.79 -2.37 1.27
N VAL A 200 1.98 -2.95 1.38
CA VAL A 200 2.66 -3.25 2.63
C VAL A 200 4.07 -2.69 2.58
N LEU A 201 4.44 -1.90 3.56
CA LEU A 201 5.80 -1.40 3.74
C LEU A 201 6.22 -1.68 5.18
N THR A 202 7.34 -2.35 5.38
CA THR A 202 7.85 -2.62 6.73
C THR A 202 9.34 -2.35 6.83
N LEU A 203 9.75 -1.82 7.98
CA LEU A 203 11.12 -1.73 8.44
C LEU A 203 11.22 -2.46 9.78
N LEU A 204 11.97 -3.55 9.80
CA LEU A 204 12.17 -4.41 10.96
C LEU A 204 13.58 -4.23 11.52
N ASP A 205 13.76 -4.52 12.80
CA ASP A 205 15.09 -4.58 13.42
C ASP A 205 15.86 -5.86 13.05
N GLN A 206 15.15 -6.89 12.56
CA GLN A 206 15.71 -8.18 12.15
C GLN A 206 15.65 -8.36 10.63
N ALA A 207 16.44 -9.30 10.09
CA ALA A 207 16.46 -9.60 8.66
C ALA A 207 15.22 -10.43 8.22
N PRO A 208 14.63 -10.17 7.05
CA PRO A 208 14.90 -9.03 6.18
C PRO A 208 14.42 -7.74 6.84
N SER A 209 15.31 -6.74 6.92
CA SER A 209 15.04 -5.50 7.63
C SER A 209 14.04 -4.61 6.90
N PHE A 210 13.67 -4.96 5.67
CA PHE A 210 12.84 -4.16 4.80
C PHE A 210 11.99 -5.03 3.87
N ALA A 211 10.71 -4.68 3.74
CA ALA A 211 9.82 -5.20 2.70
C ALA A 211 8.93 -4.08 2.13
N ASP A 212 8.76 -4.05 0.81
CA ASP A 212 7.74 -3.25 0.09
C ASP A 212 7.03 -4.20 -0.86
N TYR A 213 5.76 -4.48 -0.57
CA TYR A 213 4.88 -5.32 -1.37
C TYR A 213 3.68 -4.51 -1.84
N ARG A 214 3.25 -4.72 -3.08
CA ARG A 214 2.05 -4.09 -3.64
C ARG A 214 1.28 -5.08 -4.47
N MET A 215 -0.04 -5.05 -4.31
CA MET A 215 -1.00 -5.82 -5.08
C MET A 215 -1.94 -4.84 -5.76
N ALA A 216 -2.09 -4.96 -7.08
CA ALA A 216 -2.93 -4.07 -7.87
C ALA A 216 -3.57 -4.80 -9.05
N GLY A 217 -4.60 -4.18 -9.64
CA GLY A 217 -5.28 -4.74 -10.81
C GLY A 217 -5.94 -6.09 -10.51
N PHE A 218 -6.57 -6.20 -9.34
CA PHE A 218 -7.32 -7.40 -8.96
C PHE A 218 -8.49 -7.61 -9.92
N VAL A 219 -8.63 -8.83 -10.44
CA VAL A 219 -9.71 -9.22 -11.34
C VAL A 219 -10.23 -10.59 -10.90
N GLU A 220 -11.53 -10.68 -10.63
CA GLU A 220 -12.22 -11.95 -10.48
C GLU A 220 -12.39 -12.62 -11.86
N LEU A 221 -11.98 -13.88 -11.96
CA LEU A 221 -12.05 -14.67 -13.19
C LEU A 221 -13.22 -15.66 -13.19
N SER A 222 -13.91 -15.83 -12.04
CA SER A 222 -15.04 -16.75 -11.87
C SER A 222 -16.33 -16.34 -12.61
N GLY A 223 -16.37 -15.16 -13.23
CA GLY A 223 -17.54 -14.64 -13.95
C GLY A 223 -17.39 -14.54 -15.47
N ALA A 224 -16.25 -14.95 -16.05
CA ALA A 224 -16.14 -15.08 -17.50
C ALA A 224 -16.93 -16.32 -17.94
N ALA A 225 -18.26 -16.20 -17.97
CA ALA A 225 -19.11 -17.17 -18.64
C ALA A 225 -18.49 -17.42 -20.01
N VAL A 226 -18.17 -18.69 -20.28
CA VAL A 226 -17.88 -19.15 -21.63
C VAL A 226 -19.12 -18.80 -22.44
N SER A 227 -19.07 -17.69 -23.16
CA SER A 227 -20.00 -17.43 -24.24
C SER A 227 -19.69 -18.48 -25.31
N THR A 228 -20.36 -19.63 -25.22
CA THR A 228 -20.20 -20.73 -26.19
C THR A 228 -20.79 -20.40 -27.56
N ASN A 229 -21.23 -19.17 -27.83
CA ASN A 229 -21.76 -18.77 -29.13
C ASN A 229 -21.12 -17.45 -29.60
N GLY A 230 -20.09 -17.55 -30.43
CA GLY A 230 -19.50 -16.41 -31.13
C GLY A 230 -18.19 -16.80 -31.81
N GLU A 231 -18.15 -16.68 -33.13
CA GLU A 231 -17.05 -16.97 -34.06
C GLU A 231 -15.62 -16.60 -33.61
N PRO A 232 -14.58 -17.24 -34.21
CA PRO A 232 -13.18 -16.95 -33.94
C PRO A 232 -12.77 -15.58 -34.50
N GLY A 233 -13.04 -14.52 -33.74
CA GLY A 233 -12.47 -13.19 -33.91
C GLY A 233 -11.14 -13.07 -33.15
N ALA A 234 -10.15 -12.46 -33.81
CA ALA A 234 -8.76 -12.28 -33.41
C ALA A 234 -8.49 -11.96 -31.91
N PRO A 235 -7.30 -12.32 -31.38
CA PRO A 235 -6.93 -12.07 -29.98
C PRO A 235 -6.93 -10.57 -29.66
N ALA A 236 -7.78 -10.18 -28.72
CA ALA A 236 -7.80 -8.85 -28.15
C ALA A 236 -6.60 -8.64 -27.22
N ASN A 237 -5.65 -7.82 -27.66
CA ASN A 237 -4.62 -7.23 -26.79
C ASN A 237 -5.29 -6.22 -25.84
N GLY A 238 -5.91 -6.72 -24.77
CA GLY A 238 -6.41 -5.90 -23.67
C GLY A 238 -5.25 -5.42 -22.81
N SER A 239 -4.68 -4.28 -23.13
CA SER A 239 -3.73 -3.58 -22.26
C SER A 239 -4.46 -3.11 -21.00
N LEU A 240 -4.10 -3.70 -19.85
CA LEU A 240 -4.53 -3.21 -18.53
C LEU A 240 -4.12 -1.73 -18.38
N PRO A 241 -4.96 -0.87 -17.77
CA PRO A 241 -4.67 0.54 -17.60
C PRO A 241 -3.34 0.75 -16.88
N GLY A 242 -2.44 1.49 -17.52
CA GLY A 242 -1.07 1.71 -17.08
C GLY A 242 -1.01 2.40 -15.72
N GLY A 243 -0.50 1.70 -14.71
CA GLY A 243 -0.07 2.31 -13.46
C GLY A 243 1.05 3.33 -13.68
N PRO A 244 1.17 4.37 -12.82
CA PRO A 244 2.02 5.53 -13.09
C PRO A 244 3.52 5.19 -12.99
N ARG A 245 4.20 5.15 -14.16
CA ARG A 245 5.65 4.87 -14.29
C ARG A 245 6.55 5.88 -13.57
N ALA A 246 6.14 7.16 -13.46
CA ALA A 246 6.95 8.22 -12.86
C ALA A 246 7.19 8.05 -11.34
N PHE A 247 6.31 7.31 -10.64
CA PHE A 247 6.38 7.07 -9.19
C PHE A 247 7.54 6.13 -8.79
N ARG A 248 8.00 5.27 -9.70
CA ARG A 248 8.99 4.19 -9.42
C ARG A 248 10.39 4.72 -9.08
N SER A 249 10.80 5.86 -9.65
CA SER A 249 12.18 6.35 -9.53
C SER A 249 12.44 7.24 -8.31
N GLN A 250 11.41 7.88 -7.75
CA GLN A 250 11.56 8.82 -6.64
C GLN A 250 11.45 8.11 -5.28
N TRP A 251 10.54 7.14 -5.15
CA TRP A 251 10.38 6.33 -3.93
C TRP A 251 11.61 5.44 -3.66
N SER A 252 12.16 4.79 -4.69
CA SER A 252 13.40 4.00 -4.56
C SER A 252 14.58 4.84 -4.06
N ARG A 253 14.63 6.13 -4.43
CA ARG A 253 15.65 7.08 -3.92
C ARG A 253 15.41 7.46 -2.45
N THR A 254 14.16 7.70 -2.06
CA THR A 254 13.81 7.97 -0.65
C THR A 254 14.13 6.78 0.25
N ILE A 255 13.85 5.55 -0.20
CA ILE A 255 14.18 4.33 0.55
C ILE A 255 15.70 4.12 0.63
N ALA A 256 16.43 4.34 -0.46
CA ALA A 256 17.90 4.28 -0.45
C ALA A 256 18.50 5.28 0.57
N ALA A 257 17.93 6.49 0.67
CA ALA A 257 18.35 7.49 1.64
C ALA A 257 18.03 7.12 3.10
N LEU A 258 16.88 6.47 3.35
CA LEU A 258 16.53 5.98 4.69
C LEU A 258 17.46 4.84 5.15
N ASN A 259 17.91 3.97 4.23
CA ASN A 259 18.85 2.89 4.54
C ASN A 259 20.29 3.35 4.74
N THR A 260 20.75 4.40 4.02
CA THR A 260 22.12 4.94 4.20
C THR A 260 22.26 5.75 5.48
N GLY A 261 21.22 6.47 5.90
CA GLY A 261 21.23 7.22 7.16
C GLY A 261 21.27 6.35 8.43
N ALA A 262 20.80 5.10 8.35
CA ALA A 262 20.77 4.17 9.48
C ALA A 262 22.13 3.48 9.77
N ARG A 263 23.11 3.58 8.87
CA ARG A 263 24.47 3.02 9.07
C ARG A 263 25.50 4.07 9.52
N GLY A 264 25.08 5.32 9.70
CA GLY A 264 25.94 6.47 9.98
C GLY A 264 25.71 7.13 11.34
N LYS A 265 25.28 6.37 12.35
CA LYS A 265 25.27 6.75 13.77
C LYS A 265 25.60 5.56 14.64
#